data_AF-A0A553AU42-F1
#
_entry.id   AF-A0A553AU42-F1
#
_cell.length_a   1.000
_cell.length_b   1.000
_cell.length_c   1.000
_cell.angle_alpha   90.00
_cell.angle_beta   90.00
_cell.angle_gamma   90.00
#
_symmetry.space_group_name_H-M   'P 1'
#
loop_
_entity.id
_entity.type
_entity.pdbx_description
1 polymer ?
#
loop_
_entity_poly.entity_id
_entity_poly.type
_entity_poly.pdbx_seq_one_letter_code
_entity_poly.pdbx_strand_id
1 'polypeptide(L)'
;MKSAFIRKIGAATVASLLVLAVPAIAGDSTAKAQTEHGHDHAHDHDHGNMQGQVDGRAAQRIGKGYFADDQIAGRDLSDWAGEWQSVYPLLLAGRLDPVMDHKAAHGEKSAQEYRSYYETGYRTDVDRITIAGDRVTFHRASTAVEGQYAADGHEILTYKAGNRGVRFIFQKIGGDALAPRFIQFSDHRIAPARADHYHLYWGDDRAEVLAELTNWPTFYPAGLTVDQIVTEMTAH
;
A
#
# COMPACT_ATOMS: atom_id res chain seq x y z
N MET A 1 19.03 -39.03 -42.90
CA MET A 1 18.89 -40.30 -42.16
C MET A 1 18.10 -39.99 -40.89
N LYS A 2 16.77 -40.14 -40.91
CA LYS A 2 16.01 -41.22 -40.24
C LYS A 2 16.52 -41.55 -38.83
N SER A 3 15.83 -41.10 -37.78
CA SER A 3 14.78 -41.90 -37.12
C SER A 3 14.24 -41.23 -35.86
N ALA A 4 12.92 -41.30 -35.72
CA ALA A 4 12.14 -41.02 -34.53
C ALA A 4 12.28 -42.13 -33.48
N PHE A 5 11.92 -41.84 -32.22
CA PHE A 5 11.39 -42.87 -31.33
C PHE A 5 10.23 -42.34 -30.48
N ILE A 6 9.20 -43.19 -30.40
CA ILE A 6 7.85 -42.97 -29.89
C ILE A 6 7.70 -43.58 -28.48
N ARG A 7 6.88 -42.91 -27.65
CA ARG A 7 6.08 -43.31 -26.47
C ARG A 7 6.30 -44.67 -25.80
N LYS A 8 6.18 -44.66 -24.46
CA LYS A 8 5.28 -45.59 -23.75
C LYS A 8 4.48 -44.90 -22.62
N ILE A 9 3.24 -45.38 -22.51
CA ILE A 9 2.16 -45.05 -21.59
C ILE A 9 2.30 -45.90 -20.32
N GLY A 10 1.93 -45.37 -19.16
CA GLY A 10 1.67 -46.15 -17.94
C GLY A 10 0.48 -45.57 -17.18
N ALA A 11 -0.66 -46.26 -17.24
CA ALA A 11 -1.82 -46.03 -16.39
C ALA A 11 -1.87 -47.13 -15.32
N ALA A 12 -2.18 -46.78 -14.08
CA ALA A 12 -2.61 -47.72 -13.05
C ALA A 12 -3.51 -47.01 -12.03
N THR A 13 -4.79 -47.34 -12.06
CA THR A 13 -5.84 -47.04 -11.08
C THR A 13 -5.84 -48.10 -9.97
N VAL A 14 -6.06 -47.70 -8.71
CA VAL A 14 -6.64 -48.57 -7.67
C VAL A 14 -7.64 -47.76 -6.84
N ALA A 15 -8.84 -48.32 -6.70
CA ALA A 15 -9.98 -47.85 -5.92
C ALA A 15 -10.12 -48.63 -4.61
N SER A 16 -10.79 -48.06 -3.60
CA SER A 16 -11.70 -48.68 -2.59
C SER A 16 -12.05 -47.62 -1.51
N LEU A 17 -13.26 -47.26 -1.07
CA LEU A 17 -14.59 -47.86 -0.74
C LEU A 17 -14.86 -47.98 0.79
N LEU A 18 -16.12 -47.65 1.17
CA LEU A 18 -16.88 -47.80 2.46
C LEU A 18 -16.69 -46.72 3.54
N VAL A 19 -17.66 -45.85 3.93
CA VAL A 19 -19.09 -45.94 4.38
C VAL A 19 -19.28 -46.52 5.78
N LEU A 20 -19.89 -45.74 6.70
CA LEU A 20 -21.04 -46.11 7.56
C LEU A 20 -21.53 -44.93 8.44
N ALA A 21 -22.77 -45.07 8.92
CA ALA A 21 -23.76 -44.03 9.21
C ALA A 21 -23.95 -43.64 10.70
N VAL A 22 -24.73 -42.56 10.89
CA VAL A 22 -25.22 -41.92 12.14
C VAL A 22 -26.16 -42.85 12.94
N PRO A 23 -26.44 -42.55 14.24
CA PRO A 23 -27.76 -41.97 14.54
C PRO A 23 -27.79 -40.88 15.64
N ALA A 24 -28.88 -40.13 15.61
CA ALA A 24 -29.24 -39.01 16.47
C ALA A 24 -29.66 -39.40 17.90
N ILE A 25 -29.64 -38.43 18.82
CA ILE A 25 -30.45 -38.46 20.05
C ILE A 25 -31.07 -37.07 20.24
N ALA A 26 -32.40 -37.05 20.26
CA ALA A 26 -33.22 -35.90 20.64
C ALA A 26 -33.50 -35.93 22.16
N GLY A 27 -33.56 -34.76 22.78
CA GLY A 27 -34.01 -34.56 24.15
C GLY A 27 -34.92 -33.34 24.21
N ASP A 28 -36.18 -33.60 24.54
CA ASP A 28 -37.32 -32.69 24.59
C ASP A 28 -37.38 -31.92 25.93
N SER A 29 -38.13 -30.81 25.95
CA SER A 29 -38.98 -30.33 27.07
C SER A 29 -38.84 -28.84 27.46
N THR A 30 -39.95 -28.14 27.18
CA THR A 30 -40.67 -27.19 28.05
C THR A 30 -40.21 -25.72 28.14
N ALA A 31 -41.07 -24.88 27.56
CA ALA A 31 -41.23 -23.47 27.86
C ALA A 31 -41.64 -23.22 29.32
N LYS A 32 -41.11 -22.14 29.92
CA LYS A 32 -41.76 -21.39 31.00
C LYS A 32 -41.45 -19.89 30.87
N ALA A 33 -42.42 -19.13 31.34
CA ALA A 33 -42.69 -17.74 31.03
C ALA A 33 -41.70 -16.73 31.62
N GLN A 34 -41.76 -15.54 31.01
CA GLN A 34 -41.24 -14.26 31.47
C GLN A 34 -41.63 -13.96 32.92
N THR A 35 -40.75 -13.29 33.66
CA THR A 35 -40.90 -11.91 34.19
C THR A 35 -39.68 -11.65 35.07
N GLU A 36 -38.91 -10.58 34.83
CA GLU A 36 -38.54 -9.61 35.88
C GLU A 36 -37.72 -8.42 35.35
N HIS A 37 -37.88 -7.35 36.12
CA HIS A 37 -37.51 -5.95 35.93
C HIS A 37 -36.01 -5.66 36.00
N GLY A 38 -35.61 -4.48 35.50
CA GLY A 38 -34.48 -3.74 36.05
C GLY A 38 -33.47 -3.26 35.01
N HIS A 39 -33.52 -1.97 34.70
CA HIS A 39 -32.42 -1.27 34.06
C HIS A 39 -31.18 -1.34 34.96
N ASP A 40 -30.00 -1.59 34.39
CA ASP A 40 -28.84 -0.72 34.60
C ASP A 40 -27.76 -1.02 33.56
N HIS A 41 -27.31 0.07 32.94
CA HIS A 41 -26.21 0.12 32.00
C HIS A 41 -24.90 -0.06 32.76
N ALA A 42 -24.31 -1.25 32.67
CA ALA A 42 -22.89 -1.45 32.93
C ALA A 42 -22.16 -1.56 31.58
N HIS A 43 -21.89 -0.42 30.96
CA HIS A 43 -20.78 -0.33 30.02
C HIS A 43 -19.52 -0.33 30.86
N ASP A 44 -18.97 -1.52 31.09
CA ASP A 44 -17.61 -1.66 31.58
C ASP A 44 -16.69 -1.21 30.43
N HIS A 45 -16.40 0.09 30.41
CA HIS A 45 -15.37 0.64 29.56
C HIS A 45 -14.03 0.23 30.19
N ASP A 46 -13.54 -0.92 29.73
CA ASP A 46 -12.14 -1.29 29.86
C ASP A 46 -11.27 -0.10 29.41
N HIS A 47 -10.70 0.60 30.38
CA HIS A 47 -9.69 1.63 30.16
C HIS A 47 -8.33 0.95 29.93
N GLY A 48 -8.27 0.12 28.90
CA GLY A 48 -7.05 -0.46 28.36
C GLY A 48 -6.47 0.45 27.27
N ASN A 49 -5.39 1.15 27.60
CA ASN A 49 -4.48 1.85 26.67
C ASN A 49 -4.94 3.20 26.08
N MET A 50 -5.12 4.23 26.92
CA MET A 50 -5.25 5.61 26.43
C MET A 50 -3.99 6.12 25.70
N GLN A 51 -2.78 5.69 26.10
CA GLN A 51 -1.53 6.16 25.48
C GLN A 51 -1.44 5.74 24.01
N GLY A 52 -1.64 4.44 23.71
CA GLY A 52 -1.62 3.92 22.35
C GLY A 52 -2.78 4.41 21.46
N GLN A 53 -3.94 4.72 22.05
CA GLN A 53 -5.04 5.38 21.31
C GLN A 53 -4.73 6.85 20.98
N VAL A 54 -4.08 7.58 21.89
CA VAL A 54 -3.65 8.96 21.64
C VAL A 54 -2.57 9.00 20.57
N ASP A 55 -1.58 8.10 20.63
CA ASP A 55 -0.51 7.99 19.63
C ASP A 55 -1.06 7.57 18.26
N GLY A 56 -2.00 6.61 18.21
CA GLY A 56 -2.67 6.20 16.98
C GLY A 56 -3.53 7.30 16.36
N ARG A 57 -4.24 8.09 17.18
CA ARG A 57 -5.02 9.24 16.69
C ARG A 57 -4.12 10.35 16.16
N ALA A 58 -2.98 10.60 16.80
CA ALA A 58 -1.99 11.56 16.32
C ALA A 58 -1.40 11.12 14.96
N ALA A 59 -0.99 9.86 14.84
CA ALA A 59 -0.51 9.29 13.58
C ALA A 59 -1.56 9.36 12.47
N GLN A 60 -2.83 9.08 12.76
CA GLN A 60 -3.92 9.20 11.79
C GLN A 60 -4.11 10.65 11.32
N ARG A 61 -4.04 11.63 12.23
CA ARG A 61 -4.13 13.06 11.84
C ARG A 61 -2.97 13.49 10.96
N ILE A 62 -1.76 13.06 11.30
CA ILE A 62 -0.55 13.31 10.50
C ILE A 62 -0.72 12.71 9.10
N GLY A 63 -1.15 11.45 9.00
CA GLY A 63 -1.35 10.79 7.70
C GLY A 63 -2.44 11.45 6.84
N LYS A 64 -3.42 12.09 7.46
CA LYS A 64 -4.46 12.91 6.81
C LYS A 64 -4.00 14.34 6.47
N GLY A 65 -2.74 14.69 6.77
CA GLY A 65 -2.16 15.99 6.43
C GLY A 65 -2.43 17.10 7.44
N TYR A 66 -2.71 16.77 8.71
CA TYR A 66 -2.96 17.74 9.78
C TYR A 66 -1.88 17.66 10.86
N PHE A 67 -0.86 18.51 10.73
CA PHE A 67 0.30 18.59 11.61
C PHE A 67 0.87 20.02 11.67
N ALA A 68 1.62 20.31 12.74
CA ALA A 68 2.38 21.54 12.92
C ALA A 68 3.82 21.38 12.40
N ASP A 69 4.46 22.50 12.06
CA ASP A 69 5.78 22.53 11.40
C ASP A 69 6.90 22.01 12.31
N ASP A 70 6.77 22.22 13.62
CA ASP A 70 7.71 21.76 14.64
C ASP A 70 7.70 20.24 14.84
N GLN A 71 6.69 19.55 14.29
CA GLN A 71 6.61 18.09 14.29
C GLN A 71 7.38 17.46 13.12
N ILE A 72 7.84 18.26 12.17
CA ILE A 72 8.52 17.78 10.96
C ILE A 72 10.01 17.61 11.26
N ALA A 73 10.56 16.46 10.89
CA ALA A 73 11.97 16.17 11.03
C ALA A 73 12.54 15.62 9.73
N GLY A 74 13.83 15.91 9.47
CA GLY A 74 14.56 15.33 8.36
C GLY A 74 14.55 13.80 8.42
N ARG A 75 14.59 13.17 7.25
CA ARG A 75 14.54 11.72 7.10
C ARG A 75 15.66 11.26 6.18
N ASP A 76 16.20 10.09 6.50
CA ASP A 76 17.26 9.46 5.73
C ASP A 76 16.68 8.50 4.70
N LEU A 77 17.41 8.26 3.60
CA LEU A 77 16.98 7.35 2.53
C LEU A 77 16.69 5.93 3.06
N SER A 78 17.31 5.54 4.18
CA SER A 78 17.07 4.27 4.86
C SER A 78 15.64 4.08 5.34
N ASP A 79 14.85 5.14 5.50
CA ASP A 79 13.42 5.02 5.83
C ASP A 79 12.63 4.28 4.72
N TRP A 80 13.12 4.35 3.48
CA TRP A 80 12.54 3.68 2.31
C TRP A 80 13.37 2.48 1.82
N ALA A 81 14.41 2.05 2.54
CA ALA A 81 15.23 0.92 2.09
C ALA A 81 14.41 -0.37 1.90
N GLY A 82 14.62 -1.08 0.78
CA GLY A 82 13.87 -2.28 0.44
C GLY A 82 13.61 -2.45 -1.05
N GLU A 83 12.83 -3.47 -1.39
CA GLU A 83 12.34 -3.74 -2.74
C GLU A 83 10.87 -3.38 -2.83
N TRP A 84 10.48 -2.68 -3.90
CA TRP A 84 9.16 -2.06 -4.02
C TRP A 84 8.54 -2.29 -5.38
N GLN A 85 7.27 -2.70 -5.42
CA GLN A 85 6.49 -2.94 -6.64
C GLN A 85 5.55 -1.77 -6.94
N SER A 86 5.47 -1.38 -8.22
CA SER A 86 4.47 -0.41 -8.68
C SER A 86 3.06 -1.00 -8.64
N VAL A 87 2.08 -0.21 -8.20
CA VAL A 87 0.66 -0.62 -8.22
C VAL A 87 0.00 -0.39 -9.59
N TYR A 88 0.66 0.31 -10.50
CA TYR A 88 0.08 0.65 -11.81
C TYR A 88 -0.29 -0.57 -12.67
N PRO A 89 0.57 -1.62 -12.81
CA PRO A 89 0.17 -2.84 -13.51
C PRO A 89 -1.04 -3.54 -12.86
N LEU A 90 -1.18 -3.45 -11.54
CA LEU A 90 -2.33 -4.03 -10.82
C LEU A 90 -3.62 -3.30 -11.16
N LEU A 91 -3.58 -1.96 -11.24
CA LEU A 91 -4.72 -1.16 -11.68
C LEU A 91 -5.12 -1.52 -13.11
N LEU A 92 -4.17 -1.55 -14.04
CA LEU A 92 -4.43 -1.86 -15.45
C LEU A 92 -5.04 -3.26 -15.62
N ALA A 93 -4.60 -4.24 -14.84
CA ALA A 93 -5.13 -5.60 -14.84
C ALA A 93 -6.49 -5.77 -14.12
N GLY A 94 -7.11 -4.69 -13.61
CA GLY A 94 -8.38 -4.74 -12.87
C GLY A 94 -8.26 -5.31 -11.45
N ARG A 95 -7.03 -5.56 -10.97
CA ARG A 95 -6.80 -6.21 -9.67
C ARG A 95 -7.06 -5.28 -8.48
N LEU A 96 -7.17 -3.98 -8.72
CA LEU A 96 -7.54 -2.97 -7.72
C LEU A 96 -9.00 -2.52 -7.82
N ASP A 97 -9.81 -3.16 -8.67
CA ASP A 97 -11.23 -2.81 -8.81
C ASP A 97 -12.00 -2.85 -7.47
N PRO A 98 -11.76 -3.81 -6.55
CA PRO A 98 -12.38 -3.77 -5.22
C PRO A 98 -12.09 -2.51 -4.40
N VAL A 99 -10.90 -1.91 -4.58
CA VAL A 99 -10.55 -0.63 -3.95
C VAL A 99 -11.39 0.50 -4.52
N MET A 100 -11.60 0.51 -5.84
CA MET A 100 -12.42 1.52 -6.53
C MET A 100 -13.88 1.42 -6.13
N ASP A 101 -14.42 0.20 -6.04
CA ASP A 101 -15.78 -0.06 -5.57
C ASP A 101 -15.96 0.37 -4.11
N HIS A 102 -14.99 0.05 -3.25
CA HIS A 102 -15.00 0.49 -1.86
C HIS A 102 -15.00 2.02 -1.74
N LYS A 103 -14.16 2.71 -2.51
CA LYS A 103 -14.12 4.19 -2.51
C LYS A 103 -15.39 4.79 -3.09
N ALA A 104 -15.99 4.19 -4.11
CA ALA A 104 -17.27 4.62 -4.68
C ALA A 104 -18.43 4.48 -3.69
N ALA A 105 -18.44 3.43 -2.86
CA ALA A 105 -19.47 3.22 -1.84
C ALA A 105 -19.42 4.26 -0.70
N HIS A 106 -18.27 4.89 -0.45
CA HIS A 106 -18.05 5.83 0.66
C HIS A 106 -17.66 7.25 0.19
N GLY A 107 -17.70 7.50 -1.11
CA GLY A 107 -17.15 8.70 -1.73
C GLY A 107 -18.13 9.39 -2.67
N GLU A 108 -17.63 10.41 -3.37
CA GLU A 108 -18.44 11.28 -4.24
C GLU A 108 -18.37 10.88 -5.72
N LYS A 109 -17.52 9.91 -6.07
CA LYS A 109 -17.27 9.49 -7.47
C LYS A 109 -17.72 8.06 -7.68
N SER A 110 -18.07 7.73 -8.92
CA SER A 110 -18.24 6.35 -9.34
C SER A 110 -16.91 5.59 -9.32
N ALA A 111 -16.97 4.25 -9.29
CA ALA A 111 -15.79 3.39 -9.36
C ALA A 111 -14.95 3.66 -10.63
N GLN A 112 -15.60 3.95 -11.76
CA GLN A 112 -14.93 4.29 -13.01
C GLN A 112 -14.21 5.65 -12.94
N GLU A 113 -14.82 6.65 -12.31
CA GLU A 113 -14.18 7.96 -12.12
C GLU A 113 -12.99 7.88 -11.15
N TYR A 114 -13.11 7.08 -10.08
CA TYR A 114 -11.97 6.77 -9.22
C TYR A 114 -10.87 6.06 -10.00
N ARG A 115 -11.21 5.03 -10.78
CA ARG A 115 -10.26 4.31 -11.62
C ARG A 115 -9.50 5.27 -12.54
N SER A 116 -10.19 6.16 -13.25
CA SER A 116 -9.55 7.16 -14.12
C SER A 116 -8.62 8.10 -13.35
N TYR A 117 -9.04 8.56 -12.16
CA TYR A 117 -8.22 9.41 -11.29
C TYR A 117 -6.93 8.70 -10.86
N TYR A 118 -7.03 7.46 -10.37
CA TYR A 118 -5.89 6.65 -9.97
C TYR A 118 -5.04 6.19 -11.16
N GLU A 119 -5.61 6.05 -12.36
CA GLU A 119 -4.84 5.76 -13.56
C GLU A 119 -3.91 6.92 -13.93
N THR A 120 -4.36 8.17 -13.80
CA THR A 120 -3.47 9.34 -13.93
C THR A 120 -2.42 9.36 -12.81
N GLY A 121 -2.85 9.13 -11.57
CA GLY A 121 -1.98 9.13 -10.40
C GLY A 121 -0.86 8.09 -10.48
N TYR A 122 -1.19 6.83 -10.70
CA TYR A 122 -0.22 5.74 -10.62
C TYR A 122 0.64 5.56 -11.88
N ARG A 123 0.28 6.18 -13.00
CA ARG A 123 0.96 5.96 -14.29
C ARG A 123 2.47 6.09 -14.17
N THR A 124 3.17 5.03 -14.55
CA THR A 124 4.63 5.01 -14.65
C THR A 124 5.06 3.85 -15.55
N ASP A 125 6.27 3.95 -16.12
CA ASP A 125 6.97 2.87 -16.81
C ASP A 125 7.97 2.13 -15.89
N VAL A 126 8.09 2.55 -14.63
CA VAL A 126 8.94 1.93 -13.62
C VAL A 126 8.14 0.88 -12.87
N ASP A 127 8.51 -0.38 -13.05
CA ASP A 127 7.80 -1.53 -12.47
C ASP A 127 8.25 -1.81 -11.03
N ARG A 128 9.53 -1.57 -10.73
CA ARG A 128 10.13 -1.82 -9.41
C ARG A 128 11.15 -0.75 -9.06
N ILE A 129 11.26 -0.47 -7.76
CA ILE A 129 12.31 0.34 -7.16
C ILE A 129 13.08 -0.53 -6.15
N THR A 130 14.41 -0.45 -6.18
CA THR A 130 15.29 -1.03 -5.15
C THR A 130 16.01 0.10 -4.43
N ILE A 131 16.00 0.10 -3.10
CA ILE A 131 16.69 1.11 -2.28
C ILE A 131 17.60 0.40 -1.29
N ALA A 132 18.90 0.64 -1.41
CA ALA A 132 19.93 0.04 -0.55
C ALA A 132 21.05 1.03 -0.25
N GLY A 133 21.22 1.38 1.03
CA GLY A 133 22.17 2.43 1.43
C GLY A 133 21.78 3.78 0.81
N ASP A 134 22.71 4.38 0.06
CA ASP A 134 22.52 5.64 -0.68
C ASP A 134 22.07 5.42 -2.13
N ARG A 135 21.81 4.17 -2.56
CA ARG A 135 21.48 3.83 -3.94
C ARG A 135 19.99 3.61 -4.14
N VAL A 136 19.48 4.15 -5.25
CA VAL A 136 18.13 3.89 -5.75
C VAL A 136 18.21 3.40 -7.19
N THR A 137 17.70 2.18 -7.42
CA THR A 137 17.64 1.55 -8.74
C THR A 137 16.20 1.57 -9.26
N PHE A 138 16.03 2.12 -10.47
CA PHE A 138 14.76 2.20 -11.18
C PHE A 138 14.70 1.08 -12.22
N HIS A 139 13.82 0.10 -12.02
CA HIS A 139 13.66 -1.03 -12.93
C HIS A 139 12.48 -0.78 -13.87
N ARG A 140 12.75 -0.86 -15.17
CA ARG A 140 11.77 -0.87 -16.26
C ARG A 140 11.83 -2.23 -16.96
N ALA A 141 10.82 -2.56 -17.76
CA ALA A 141 10.66 -3.84 -18.45
C ALA A 141 11.97 -4.54 -18.92
N SER A 142 12.90 -3.81 -19.55
CA SER A 142 14.17 -4.38 -20.05
C SER A 142 15.43 -3.64 -19.59
N THR A 143 15.30 -2.60 -18.77
CA THR A 143 16.43 -1.74 -18.38
C THR A 143 16.35 -1.37 -16.90
N ALA A 144 17.52 -1.13 -16.31
CA ALA A 144 17.61 -0.55 -14.98
C ALA A 144 18.61 0.61 -15.01
N VAL A 145 18.32 1.66 -14.25
CA VAL A 145 19.24 2.77 -14.02
C VAL A 145 19.37 3.01 -12.53
N GLU A 146 20.58 3.24 -12.05
CA GLU A 146 20.87 3.45 -10.63
C GLU A 146 21.45 4.84 -10.39
N GLY A 147 20.97 5.52 -9.35
CA GLY A 147 21.60 6.73 -8.83
C GLY A 147 22.07 6.53 -7.40
N GLN A 148 23.16 7.20 -7.02
CA GLN A 148 23.53 7.46 -5.63
C GLN A 148 22.97 8.83 -5.24
N TYR A 149 22.32 8.92 -4.09
CA TYR A 149 21.55 10.08 -3.67
C TYR A 149 21.95 10.57 -2.28
N ALA A 150 22.00 11.89 -2.12
CA ALA A 150 22.16 12.56 -0.84
C ALA A 150 20.90 13.37 -0.50
N ALA A 151 20.61 13.54 0.79
CA ALA A 151 19.47 14.34 1.24
C ALA A 151 19.62 15.81 0.79
N ASP A 152 18.52 16.38 0.28
CA ASP A 152 18.38 17.78 -0.17
C ASP A 152 17.20 18.47 0.58
N GLY A 153 17.00 18.06 1.83
CA GLY A 153 15.99 18.62 2.72
C GLY A 153 14.57 18.12 2.43
N HIS A 154 13.59 18.96 2.79
CA HIS A 154 12.17 18.67 2.59
C HIS A 154 11.41 19.95 2.24
N GLU A 155 10.25 19.78 1.61
CA GLU A 155 9.33 20.86 1.26
C GLU A 155 7.94 20.55 1.79
N ILE A 156 7.23 21.58 2.27
CA ILE A 156 5.87 21.42 2.78
C ILE A 156 4.88 21.95 1.74
N LEU A 157 3.97 21.09 1.33
CA LEU A 157 2.90 21.42 0.39
C LEU A 157 1.60 21.65 1.17
N THR A 158 0.88 22.72 0.83
CA THR A 158 -0.47 22.99 1.34
C THR A 158 -1.46 22.85 0.19
N TYR A 159 -2.42 21.94 0.34
CA TYR A 159 -3.41 21.66 -0.70
C TYR A 159 -4.64 22.55 -0.55
N LYS A 160 -5.47 22.63 -1.60
CA LYS A 160 -6.67 23.48 -1.63
C LYS A 160 -7.67 23.17 -0.49
N ALA A 161 -7.74 21.91 -0.06
CA ALA A 161 -8.61 21.49 1.04
C ALA A 161 -8.03 21.81 2.44
N GLY A 162 -6.86 22.44 2.50
CA GLY A 162 -6.18 22.84 3.75
C GLY A 162 -5.35 21.73 4.39
N ASN A 163 -5.46 20.48 3.94
CA ASN A 163 -4.54 19.42 4.30
C ASN A 163 -3.15 19.68 3.69
N ARG A 164 -2.12 19.10 4.31
CA ARG A 164 -0.72 19.32 3.98
C ARG A 164 0.00 18.01 3.68
N GLY A 165 1.12 18.09 2.97
CA GLY A 165 2.01 16.97 2.70
C GLY A 165 3.46 17.41 2.81
N VAL A 166 4.38 16.47 3.05
CA VAL A 166 5.82 16.72 3.08
C VAL A 166 6.47 15.94 1.94
N ARG A 167 7.29 16.62 1.14
CA ARG A 167 8.18 16.01 0.14
C ARG A 167 9.58 15.91 0.74
N PHE A 168 10.10 14.70 0.92
CA PHE A 168 11.49 14.48 1.30
C PHE A 168 12.34 14.34 0.04
N ILE A 169 13.34 15.21 -0.12
CA ILE A 169 14.02 15.40 -1.40
C ILE A 169 15.43 14.83 -1.31
N PHE A 170 15.84 14.14 -2.36
CA PHE A 170 17.20 13.67 -2.52
C PHE A 170 17.74 14.05 -3.90
N GLN A 171 19.00 14.50 -3.93
CA GLN A 171 19.72 14.87 -5.14
C GLN A 171 20.72 13.78 -5.51
N LYS A 172 20.77 13.43 -6.79
CA LYS A 172 21.75 12.49 -7.34
C LYS A 172 23.15 13.08 -7.25
N ILE A 173 24.05 12.37 -6.58
CA ILE A 173 25.47 12.72 -6.44
C ILE A 173 26.40 11.79 -7.26
N GLY A 174 25.85 10.69 -7.80
CA GLY A 174 26.60 9.74 -8.61
C GLY A 174 25.70 8.65 -9.22
N GLY A 175 26.31 7.68 -9.91
CA GLY A 175 25.60 6.59 -10.59
C GLY A 175 25.41 6.86 -12.09
N ASP A 176 24.42 6.19 -12.67
CA ASP A 176 24.16 6.21 -14.11
C ASP A 176 23.73 7.60 -14.58
N ALA A 177 24.15 7.95 -15.80
CA ALA A 177 23.80 9.24 -16.42
C ALA A 177 22.28 9.41 -16.53
N LEU A 178 21.56 8.33 -16.83
CA LEU A 178 20.10 8.31 -17.06
C LEU A 178 19.26 8.21 -15.77
N ALA A 179 19.87 8.01 -14.60
CA ALA A 179 19.12 8.09 -13.34
C ALA A 179 18.66 9.55 -13.09
N PRO A 180 17.47 9.80 -12.54
CA PRO A 180 16.96 11.17 -12.33
C PRO A 180 17.90 12.02 -11.47
N ARG A 181 18.03 13.33 -11.73
CA ARG A 181 18.84 14.20 -10.85
C ARG A 181 18.19 14.46 -9.49
N PHE A 182 16.86 14.46 -9.42
CA PHE A 182 16.11 14.67 -8.20
C PHE A 182 15.06 13.58 -8.03
N ILE A 183 14.89 13.12 -6.80
CA ILE A 183 13.82 12.23 -6.39
C ILE A 183 13.16 12.82 -5.14
N GLN A 184 11.84 12.67 -5.02
CA GLN A 184 11.07 13.18 -3.89
C GLN A 184 10.10 12.12 -3.40
N PHE A 185 10.13 11.81 -2.11
CA PHE A 185 9.23 10.87 -1.46
C PHE A 185 8.10 11.59 -0.74
N SER A 186 6.90 11.03 -0.80
CA SER A 186 5.74 11.38 0.03
C SER A 186 5.04 10.09 0.47
N ASP A 187 4.96 9.83 1.76
CA ASP A 187 4.47 8.55 2.31
C ASP A 187 3.58 8.73 3.55
N HIS A 188 2.99 9.92 3.72
CA HIS A 188 2.12 10.27 4.85
C HIS A 188 2.82 10.31 6.22
N ARG A 189 4.16 10.20 6.26
CA ARG A 189 4.98 10.45 7.45
C ARG A 189 5.65 11.82 7.35
N ILE A 190 6.00 12.40 8.50
CA ILE A 190 6.62 13.74 8.58
C ILE A 190 7.92 13.75 9.39
N ALA A 191 8.32 12.60 9.93
CA ALA A 191 9.49 12.41 10.79
C ALA A 191 10.03 10.98 10.59
N PRO A 192 11.25 10.65 11.07
CA PRO A 192 11.88 9.34 10.88
C PRO A 192 10.96 8.17 11.18
N ALA A 193 10.69 7.37 10.15
CA ALA A 193 9.83 6.19 10.21
C ALA A 193 10.03 5.35 8.96
N ARG A 194 9.96 4.03 9.12
CA ARG A 194 9.92 3.11 7.98
C ARG A 194 8.65 3.34 7.17
N ALA A 195 8.79 3.41 5.85
CA ALA A 195 7.65 3.57 4.95
C ALA A 195 6.85 2.27 4.85
N ASP A 196 5.52 2.41 4.82
CA ASP A 196 4.59 1.29 4.56
C ASP A 196 4.30 1.19 3.04
N HIS A 197 4.12 2.34 2.40
CA HIS A 197 4.07 2.57 0.95
C HIS A 197 4.53 4.01 0.69
N TYR A 198 4.76 4.39 -0.57
CA TYR A 198 5.08 5.77 -0.89
C TYR A 198 4.67 6.18 -2.30
N HIS A 199 4.55 7.50 -2.48
CA HIS A 199 4.58 8.17 -3.77
C HIS A 199 5.99 8.65 -4.07
N LEU A 200 6.49 8.38 -5.27
CA LEU A 200 7.81 8.80 -5.72
C LEU A 200 7.68 9.71 -6.94
N TYR A 201 8.33 10.86 -6.86
CA TYR A 201 8.40 11.83 -7.95
C TYR A 201 9.86 11.98 -8.35
N TRP A 202 10.14 12.12 -9.63
CA TRP A 202 11.52 12.21 -10.10
C TRP A 202 11.63 13.01 -11.39
N GLY A 203 12.81 13.59 -11.62
CA GLY A 203 13.11 14.38 -12.80
C GLY A 203 14.46 15.08 -12.68
N ASP A 204 14.74 15.96 -13.64
CA ASP A 204 16.02 16.67 -13.71
C ASP A 204 15.97 18.10 -13.16
N ASP A 205 14.76 18.64 -12.96
CA ASP A 205 14.51 19.95 -12.34
C ASP A 205 13.75 19.78 -11.02
N ARG A 206 14.33 20.28 -9.91
CA ARG A 206 13.76 20.14 -8.56
C ARG A 206 12.40 20.82 -8.43
N ALA A 207 12.24 21.99 -9.06
CA ALA A 207 11.04 22.81 -8.93
C ALA A 207 9.88 22.23 -9.76
N GLU A 208 10.16 21.73 -10.95
CA GLU A 208 9.17 21.02 -11.78
C GLU A 208 8.66 19.75 -11.07
N VAL A 209 9.56 18.96 -10.49
CA VAL A 209 9.19 17.74 -9.74
C VAL A 209 8.37 18.08 -8.49
N LEU A 210 8.65 19.22 -7.83
CA LEU A 210 7.88 19.70 -6.68
C LEU A 210 6.49 20.19 -7.08
N ALA A 211 6.37 20.83 -8.25
CA ALA A 211 5.11 21.35 -8.77
C ALA A 211 4.15 20.26 -9.30
N GLU A 212 4.65 19.04 -9.55
CA GLU A 212 3.83 17.91 -9.98
C GLU A 212 2.90 17.41 -8.86
N LEU A 213 1.60 17.52 -9.11
CA LEU A 213 0.52 17.16 -8.17
C LEU A 213 -0.51 16.18 -8.76
N THR A 214 -0.36 15.81 -10.03
CA THR A 214 -1.33 15.01 -10.80
C THR A 214 -0.88 13.57 -10.99
N ASN A 215 0.42 13.34 -11.26
CA ASN A 215 1.02 12.02 -11.38
C ASN A 215 1.91 11.75 -10.17
N TRP A 216 1.61 10.67 -9.46
CA TRP A 216 2.22 10.26 -8.20
C TRP A 216 2.40 8.74 -8.19
N PRO A 217 3.36 8.23 -8.98
CA PRO A 217 3.68 6.81 -9.02
C PRO A 217 3.83 6.23 -7.62
N THR A 218 3.11 5.14 -7.38
CA THR A 218 2.93 4.59 -6.02
C THR A 218 3.48 3.19 -5.92
N PHE A 219 4.21 2.94 -4.84
CA PHE A 219 4.94 1.72 -4.63
C PHE A 219 4.66 1.12 -3.25
N TYR A 220 4.46 -0.20 -3.23
CA TYR A 220 4.31 -1.02 -2.02
C TYR A 220 5.46 -2.03 -1.92
N PRO A 221 5.75 -2.62 -0.75
CA PRO A 221 6.80 -3.61 -0.61
C PRO A 221 6.58 -4.78 -1.59
N ALA A 222 7.65 -5.20 -2.28
CA ALA A 222 7.58 -6.23 -3.32
C ALA A 222 7.13 -7.61 -2.80
N GLY A 223 7.22 -7.83 -1.48
CA GLY A 223 6.76 -9.07 -0.83
C GLY A 223 5.25 -9.14 -0.57
N LEU A 224 4.51 -8.04 -0.73
CA LEU A 224 3.06 -8.05 -0.50
C LEU A 224 2.32 -8.72 -1.65
N THR A 225 1.30 -9.51 -1.30
CA THR A 225 0.32 -10.01 -2.27
C THR A 225 -0.66 -8.90 -2.64
N VAL A 226 -1.37 -9.10 -3.74
CA VAL A 226 -2.41 -8.14 -4.15
C VAL A 226 -3.54 -8.04 -3.14
N ASP A 227 -3.94 -9.14 -2.49
CA ASP A 227 -4.99 -9.10 -1.49
C ASP A 227 -4.56 -8.28 -0.26
N GLN A 228 -3.28 -8.33 0.11
CA GLN A 228 -2.70 -7.48 1.16
C GLN A 228 -2.71 -6.01 0.73
N ILE A 229 -2.28 -5.70 -0.50
CA ILE A 229 -2.32 -4.32 -1.02
C ILE A 229 -3.75 -3.79 -1.05
N VAL A 230 -4.73 -4.57 -1.52
CA VAL A 230 -6.15 -4.19 -1.53
C VAL A 230 -6.66 -3.94 -0.10
N THR A 231 -6.31 -4.81 0.85
CA THR A 231 -6.67 -4.65 2.26
C THR A 231 -6.11 -3.35 2.83
N GLU A 232 -4.83 -3.04 2.57
CA GLU A 232 -4.22 -1.80 3.03
C GLU A 232 -4.87 -0.57 2.37
N MET A 233 -5.04 -0.58 1.05
CA MET A 233 -5.66 0.53 0.32
C MET A 233 -7.12 0.81 0.68
N THR A 234 -7.85 -0.19 1.20
CA THR A 234 -9.23 -0.04 1.67
C THR A 234 -9.33 0.39 3.12
N ALA A 235 -8.25 0.23 3.91
CA ALA A 235 -8.17 0.79 5.26
C ALA A 235 -7.86 2.30 5.26
N HIS A 236 -7.57 2.88 4.08
CA HIS A 236 -7.23 4.29 3.85
C HIS A 236 -8.31 5.03 3.06
#